data_AF-A0AAU0BHQ5-F1
#
_entry.id   AF-A0AAU0BHQ5-F1
#
_cell.length_a   1.000
_cell.length_b   1.000
_cell.length_c   1.000
_cell.angle_alpha   90.00
_cell.angle_beta   90.00
_cell.angle_gamma   90.00
#
_symmetry.space_group_name_H-M   'P 1'
#
loop_
_entity.id
_entity.type
_entity.pdbx_description
1 polymer ?
#
loop_
_entity_poly.entity_id
_entity_poly.type
_entity_poly.pdbx_seq_one_letter_code
_entity_poly.pdbx_strand_id
1 'polypeptide(L)'
;MRKGSANRKFVIGAVIAIAIVMTCVGWLRWHRSDRSIEAVPLRAPSAVMPGRQAKPAVASAPLPPADTPLRQVFDELSRRAEQGDPAATCRLAIELERCDGIQQQLATYDELVWRAQRARERKVVTTHEGGNFDAWNKMLDGMAMGLVKAADRCEGIRQVSVAERIALWRQGALAGNPGALAHYAAGNAFRRRDMLELLPELQRYRKEAETLALQAASRGDMQTSLALAAAYSPRRDSGERFFLAQVVKPDLARSLALYRRGSQRLPATAGPRSREVIDDNIAWLQQHATAGDLARADMLGNEWARTWSATPTAESAKLPVNENGAVTDIDPAQCAH
;
A
#
# COMPACT_ATOMS: atom_id res chain seq x y z
N MET A 1 45.58 35.45 -54.08
CA MET A 1 44.30 36.06 -53.64
C MET A 1 43.40 34.97 -53.04
N ARG A 2 43.15 35.00 -51.73
CA ARG A 2 42.28 34.07 -50.98
C ARG A 2 40.82 34.47 -51.17
N LYS A 3 40.07 33.79 -52.05
CA LYS A 3 38.59 33.83 -52.10
C LYS A 3 38.09 32.38 -51.96
N GLY A 4 37.63 32.00 -50.77
CA GLY A 4 37.10 30.64 -50.55
C GLY A 4 36.67 30.34 -49.11
N SER A 5 37.14 31.10 -48.12
CA SER A 5 36.81 30.84 -46.71
C SER A 5 35.45 31.41 -46.27
N ALA A 6 34.93 32.45 -46.92
CA ALA A 6 33.70 33.11 -46.48
C ALA A 6 32.44 32.30 -46.82
N ASN A 7 32.38 31.72 -48.03
CA ASN A 7 31.23 30.90 -48.45
C ASN A 7 31.09 29.61 -47.63
N ARG A 8 32.20 28.99 -47.22
CA ARG A 8 32.15 27.74 -46.45
C ARG A 8 31.59 27.94 -45.04
N LYS A 9 31.89 29.08 -44.40
CA LYS A 9 31.34 29.43 -43.08
C LYS A 9 29.85 29.76 -43.14
N PHE A 10 29.40 30.44 -44.21
CA PHE A 10 27.97 30.69 -44.43
C PHE A 10 27.18 29.41 -44.71
N VAL A 11 27.71 28.50 -45.53
CA VAL A 11 27.06 27.21 -45.81
C VAL A 11 26.97 26.34 -44.56
N ILE A 12 28.03 26.27 -43.75
CA ILE A 12 28.01 25.51 -42.48
C ILE A 12 27.01 26.14 -41.49
N GLY A 13 26.97 27.46 -41.38
CA GLY A 13 26.00 28.16 -40.53
C GLY A 13 24.55 27.89 -40.93
N ALA A 14 24.26 27.90 -42.24
CA ALA A 14 22.93 27.60 -42.77
C ALA A 14 22.51 26.15 -42.51
N VAL A 15 23.42 25.18 -42.66
CA VAL A 15 23.11 23.75 -42.40
C VAL A 15 22.82 23.50 -40.92
N ILE A 16 23.58 24.12 -40.01
CA ILE A 16 23.35 23.99 -38.57
C ILE A 16 22.01 24.62 -38.17
N ALA A 17 21.68 25.80 -38.71
CA ALA A 17 20.41 26.45 -38.43
C ALA A 17 19.21 25.60 -38.90
N ILE A 18 19.31 24.98 -40.09
CA ILE A 18 18.27 24.07 -40.61
C ILE A 18 18.14 22.82 -39.74
N ALA A 19 19.24 22.23 -39.29
CA ALA A 19 19.21 21.05 -38.42
C ALA A 19 18.55 21.34 -37.07
N ILE A 20 18.81 22.51 -36.47
CA ILE A 20 18.18 22.96 -35.23
C ILE A 20 16.68 23.20 -35.43
N VAL A 21 16.28 23.85 -36.53
CA VAL A 21 14.87 24.06 -36.85
C VAL A 21 14.15 22.74 -37.07
N MET A 22 14.75 21.77 -37.78
CA MET A 22 14.14 20.45 -37.99
C MET A 22 14.00 19.65 -36.70
N THR A 23 14.97 19.73 -35.78
CA THR A 23 14.87 19.08 -34.46
C THR A 23 13.83 19.76 -33.56
N CYS A 24 13.76 21.09 -33.54
CA CYS A 24 12.71 21.81 -32.80
C CYS A 24 11.31 21.55 -33.37
N VAL A 25 11.16 21.50 -34.69
CA VAL A 25 9.86 21.18 -35.34
C VAL A 25 9.49 19.71 -35.10
N GLY A 26 10.45 18.78 -35.16
CA GLY A 26 10.24 17.37 -34.81
C GLY A 26 9.79 17.20 -33.36
N TRP A 27 10.44 17.90 -32.42
CA TRP A 27 10.10 17.89 -31.01
C TRP A 27 8.72 18.51 -30.72
N LEU A 28 8.39 19.64 -31.36
CA LEU A 28 7.04 20.23 -31.26
C LEU A 28 5.97 19.33 -31.86
N ARG A 29 6.25 18.65 -32.97
CA ARG A 29 5.31 17.77 -33.64
C ARG A 29 5.06 16.49 -32.83
N TRP A 30 6.09 15.96 -32.19
CA TRP A 30 5.99 14.85 -31.23
C TRP A 30 5.10 15.23 -30.03
N HIS A 31 5.35 16.39 -29.41
CA HIS A 31 4.50 16.87 -28.30
C HIS A 31 3.07 17.25 -28.73
N ARG A 32 2.83 17.53 -30.01
CA ARG A 32 1.49 17.77 -30.55
C ARG A 32 0.72 16.48 -30.84
N SER A 33 1.41 15.40 -31.22
CA SER A 33 0.78 14.09 -31.47
C SER A 33 0.21 13.44 -30.21
N ASP A 34 0.79 13.71 -29.03
CA ASP A 34 0.20 13.31 -27.73
C ASP A 34 -1.11 14.07 -27.40
N ARG A 35 -1.45 15.14 -28.13
CA ARG A 35 -2.68 15.92 -27.93
C ARG A 35 -3.84 15.55 -28.86
N SER A 36 -3.65 14.58 -29.76
CA SER A 36 -4.69 14.13 -30.69
C SER A 36 -5.04 12.66 -30.46
N ILE A 37 -5.50 12.34 -29.25
CA ILE A 37 -6.51 11.29 -29.11
C ILE A 37 -7.83 11.99 -29.41
N GLU A 38 -8.43 11.66 -30.56
CA GLU A 38 -9.78 12.06 -30.93
C GLU A 38 -10.72 11.74 -29.78
N ALA A 39 -11.30 12.79 -29.20
CA ALA A 39 -12.51 12.67 -28.41
C ALA A 39 -13.61 12.16 -29.33
N VAL A 40 -13.95 10.88 -29.20
CA VAL A 40 -15.26 10.37 -29.60
C VAL A 40 -16.31 11.35 -29.04
N PRO A 41 -17.27 11.83 -29.84
CA PRO A 41 -18.26 12.79 -29.35
C PRO A 41 -19.10 12.11 -28.27
N LEU A 42 -18.73 12.36 -27.01
CA LEU A 42 -19.54 12.06 -25.86
C LEU A 42 -20.80 12.91 -25.99
N ARG A 43 -21.90 12.21 -26.21
CA ARG A 43 -23.27 12.66 -25.96
C ARG A 43 -23.25 13.55 -24.72
N ALA A 44 -23.77 14.78 -24.88
CA ALA A 44 -23.83 15.79 -23.83
C ALA A 44 -24.24 15.15 -22.48
N PRO A 45 -23.55 15.47 -21.37
CA PRO A 45 -23.96 14.99 -20.06
C PRO A 45 -25.34 15.57 -19.77
N SER A 46 -26.38 14.76 -19.94
CA SER A 46 -27.66 14.98 -19.29
C SER A 46 -27.39 15.24 -17.82
N ALA A 47 -27.94 16.35 -17.35
CA ALA A 47 -28.03 16.80 -15.98
C ALA A 47 -27.62 15.74 -14.95
N VAL A 48 -26.56 16.07 -14.20
CA VAL A 48 -26.19 15.41 -12.96
C VAL A 48 -27.43 15.30 -12.08
N MET A 49 -28.01 14.09 -12.05
CA MET A 49 -28.94 13.74 -11.00
C MET A 49 -28.16 13.68 -9.69
N PRO A 50 -28.66 14.32 -8.63
CA PRO A 50 -28.01 14.29 -7.33
C PRO A 50 -28.07 12.87 -6.77
N GLY A 51 -26.92 12.38 -6.29
CA GLY A 51 -26.80 11.27 -5.35
C GLY A 51 -27.56 10.00 -5.70
N ARG A 52 -26.91 9.06 -6.41
CA ARG A 52 -27.12 7.66 -6.05
C ARG A 52 -26.53 7.49 -4.66
N GLN A 53 -27.36 7.78 -3.66
CA GLN A 53 -27.08 7.47 -2.27
C GLN A 53 -26.52 6.06 -2.23
N ALA A 54 -25.36 5.89 -1.60
CA ALA A 54 -24.90 4.57 -1.19
C ALA A 54 -26.10 3.90 -0.52
N LYS A 55 -26.54 2.76 -1.07
CA LYS A 55 -27.62 1.98 -0.49
C LYS A 55 -27.25 1.83 1.00
N PRO A 56 -28.16 2.12 1.96
CA PRO A 56 -27.83 2.01 3.37
C PRO A 56 -27.18 0.66 3.59
N ALA A 57 -25.99 0.65 4.19
CA ALA A 57 -25.36 -0.59 4.61
C ALA A 57 -26.41 -1.33 5.41
N VAL A 58 -26.88 -2.46 4.90
CA VAL A 58 -27.71 -3.36 5.69
C VAL A 58 -26.81 -3.68 6.88
N ALA A 59 -27.22 -3.26 8.08
CA ALA A 59 -26.60 -3.72 9.32
C ALA A 59 -26.91 -5.21 9.39
N SER A 60 -26.13 -5.99 8.67
CA SER A 60 -26.26 -7.43 8.59
C SER A 60 -25.95 -8.00 9.96
N ALA A 61 -26.51 -9.18 10.23
CA ALA A 61 -26.23 -9.95 11.44
C ALA A 61 -24.71 -9.98 11.75
N PRO A 62 -24.34 -10.06 13.05
CA PRO A 62 -22.94 -10.15 13.45
C PRO A 62 -22.17 -11.16 12.61
N LEU A 63 -20.96 -10.81 12.19
CA LEU A 63 -20.11 -11.76 11.48
C LEU A 63 -19.78 -12.96 12.38
N PRO A 64 -19.56 -14.15 11.81
CA PRO A 64 -18.99 -15.26 12.54
C PRO A 64 -17.68 -14.86 13.24
N PRO A 65 -17.35 -15.48 14.39
CA PRO A 65 -16.11 -15.20 15.12
C PRO A 65 -14.86 -15.28 14.25
N ALA A 66 -13.87 -14.44 14.57
CA ALA A 66 -12.69 -14.26 13.72
C ALA A 66 -11.77 -15.49 13.60
N ASP A 67 -11.91 -16.44 14.51
CA ASP A 67 -11.21 -17.72 14.52
C ASP A 67 -11.92 -18.79 13.66
N THR A 68 -13.16 -18.57 13.24
CA THR A 68 -13.91 -19.50 12.38
C THR A 68 -13.16 -19.75 11.07
N PRO A 69 -12.90 -21.02 10.68
CA PRO A 69 -12.22 -21.36 9.42
C PRO A 69 -12.96 -20.82 8.19
N LEU A 70 -12.23 -20.27 7.20
CA LEU A 70 -12.83 -19.69 6.00
C LEU A 70 -13.73 -20.70 5.27
N ARG A 71 -13.33 -21.98 5.20
CA ARG A 71 -14.14 -23.05 4.58
C ARG A 71 -15.56 -23.17 5.09
N GLN A 72 -15.84 -22.75 6.33
CA GLN A 72 -17.18 -22.83 6.93
C GLN A 72 -18.05 -21.61 6.64
N VAL A 73 -17.43 -20.48 6.28
CA VAL A 73 -18.10 -19.17 6.18
C VAL A 73 -17.91 -18.50 4.82
N PHE A 74 -17.16 -19.11 3.90
CA PHE A 74 -16.80 -18.52 2.61
C PHE A 74 -18.02 -18.11 1.79
N ASP A 75 -19.00 -19.00 1.63
CA ASP A 75 -20.20 -18.73 0.83
C ASP A 75 -21.03 -17.59 1.43
N GLU A 76 -21.17 -17.57 2.76
CA GLU A 76 -21.91 -16.52 3.46
C GLU A 76 -21.21 -15.17 3.38
N LEU A 77 -19.88 -15.13 3.57
CA LEU A 77 -19.08 -13.93 3.41
C LEU A 77 -19.10 -13.41 1.98
N SER A 78 -19.00 -14.30 0.99
CA SER A 78 -19.08 -13.96 -0.44
C SER A 78 -20.43 -13.36 -0.79
N ARG A 79 -21.53 -14.03 -0.38
CA ARG A 79 -22.89 -13.55 -0.58
C ARG A 79 -23.12 -12.17 0.06
N ARG A 80 -22.65 -11.95 1.30
CA ARG A 80 -22.77 -10.65 1.98
C ARG A 80 -21.89 -9.57 1.33
N ALA A 81 -20.69 -9.92 0.89
CA ALA A 81 -19.80 -9.00 0.18
C ALA A 81 -20.43 -8.55 -1.16
N GLU A 82 -21.06 -9.46 -1.91
CA GLU A 82 -21.81 -9.13 -3.12
C GLU A 82 -23.02 -8.23 -2.85
N GLN A 83 -23.62 -8.34 -1.66
CA GLN A 83 -24.70 -7.46 -1.19
C GLN A 83 -24.22 -6.08 -0.70
N GLY A 84 -22.90 -5.85 -0.66
CA GLY A 84 -22.29 -4.59 -0.26
C GLY A 84 -22.08 -4.44 1.25
N ASP A 85 -22.03 -5.55 1.99
CA ASP A 85 -21.72 -5.54 3.42
C ASP A 85 -20.23 -5.22 3.67
N PRO A 86 -19.90 -4.05 4.24
CA PRO A 86 -18.52 -3.60 4.38
C PRO A 86 -17.68 -4.52 5.27
N ALA A 87 -18.27 -5.05 6.35
CA ALA A 87 -17.59 -5.91 7.30
C ALA A 87 -17.33 -7.30 6.68
N ALA A 88 -18.34 -7.88 6.01
CA ALA A 88 -18.18 -9.16 5.32
C ALA A 88 -17.16 -9.06 4.17
N THR A 89 -17.17 -7.96 3.42
CA THR A 89 -16.18 -7.69 2.36
C THR A 89 -14.76 -7.61 2.93
N CYS A 90 -14.53 -6.87 4.01
CA CYS A 90 -13.22 -6.82 4.68
C CYS A 90 -12.78 -8.22 5.13
N ARG A 91 -13.69 -8.93 5.80
CA ARG A 91 -13.44 -10.25 6.35
C ARG A 91 -13.12 -11.28 5.27
N LEU A 92 -13.80 -11.22 4.13
CA LEU A 92 -13.52 -12.08 2.99
C LEU A 92 -12.14 -11.77 2.40
N ALA A 93 -11.84 -10.48 2.19
CA ALA A 93 -10.56 -10.06 1.61
C ALA A 93 -9.36 -10.55 2.42
N ILE A 94 -9.42 -10.40 3.75
CA ILE A 94 -8.31 -10.77 4.63
C ILE A 94 -8.11 -12.28 4.74
N GLU A 95 -9.19 -13.07 4.81
CA GLU A 95 -9.06 -14.53 4.87
C GLU A 95 -8.57 -15.09 3.53
N LEU A 96 -8.99 -14.52 2.39
CA LEU A 96 -8.45 -14.87 1.08
C LEU A 96 -6.95 -14.52 0.95
N GLU A 97 -6.53 -13.37 1.47
CA GLU A 97 -5.13 -12.99 1.53
C GLU A 97 -4.31 -13.93 2.42
N ARG A 98 -4.87 -14.33 3.56
CA ARG A 98 -4.25 -15.30 4.45
C ARG A 98 -4.08 -16.66 3.76
N CYS A 99 -5.09 -17.11 3.03
CA CYS A 99 -5.00 -18.34 2.25
C CYS A 99 -3.95 -18.27 1.15
N ASP A 100 -3.86 -17.15 0.41
CA ASP A 100 -2.78 -16.88 -0.55
C ASP A 100 -1.39 -16.95 0.10
N GLY A 101 -1.23 -16.33 1.27
CA GLY A 101 0.00 -16.40 2.07
C GLY A 101 0.39 -17.81 2.47
N ILE A 102 -0.56 -18.64 2.90
CA ILE A 102 -0.32 -20.05 3.23
C ILE A 102 0.12 -20.84 2.00
N GLN A 103 -0.53 -20.64 0.84
CA GLN A 103 -0.13 -21.31 -0.41
C GLN A 103 1.31 -20.97 -0.81
N GLN A 104 1.77 -19.74 -0.59
CA GLN A 104 3.16 -19.38 -0.85
C GLN A 104 4.14 -19.98 0.14
N GLN A 105 3.75 -20.07 1.41
CA GLN A 105 4.59 -20.73 2.40
C GLN A 105 4.73 -22.23 2.08
N LEU A 106 3.67 -22.87 1.60
CA LEU A 106 3.72 -24.25 1.08
C LEU A 106 4.66 -24.35 -0.13
N ALA A 107 4.52 -23.48 -1.14
CA ALA A 107 5.42 -23.49 -2.30
C ALA A 107 6.90 -23.23 -1.91
N THR A 108 7.14 -22.34 -0.94
CA THR A 108 8.48 -22.08 -0.41
C THR A 108 9.02 -23.29 0.33
N TYR A 109 8.18 -23.97 1.10
CA TYR A 109 8.53 -25.19 1.80
C TYR A 109 8.91 -26.31 0.82
N ASP A 110 8.12 -26.51 -0.24
CA ASP A 110 8.40 -27.50 -1.29
C ASP A 110 9.75 -27.23 -1.96
N GLU A 111 10.06 -25.96 -2.27
CA GLU A 111 11.37 -25.56 -2.78
C GLU A 111 12.52 -25.87 -1.81
N LEU A 112 12.34 -25.62 -0.51
CA LEU A 112 13.35 -25.93 0.50
C LEU A 112 13.58 -27.44 0.61
N VAL A 113 12.52 -28.25 0.61
CA VAL A 113 12.59 -29.72 0.62
C VAL A 113 13.27 -30.24 -0.65
N TRP A 114 12.93 -29.69 -1.82
CA TRP A 114 13.58 -30.07 -3.07
C TRP A 114 15.09 -29.77 -3.04
N ARG A 115 15.48 -28.57 -2.57
CA ARG A 115 16.91 -28.21 -2.40
C ARG A 115 17.60 -29.16 -1.42
N ALA A 116 16.92 -29.56 -0.35
CA ALA A 116 17.42 -30.53 0.63
C ALA A 116 17.79 -31.87 -0.03
N GLN A 117 16.84 -32.41 -0.78
CA GLN A 117 16.98 -33.69 -1.46
C GLN A 117 18.12 -33.63 -2.48
N ARG A 118 18.19 -32.56 -3.28
CA ARG A 118 19.26 -32.40 -4.29
C ARG A 118 20.65 -32.24 -3.67
N ALA A 119 20.79 -31.54 -2.55
CA ALA A 119 22.06 -31.43 -1.83
C ALA A 119 22.55 -32.81 -1.35
N ARG A 120 21.64 -33.63 -0.80
CA ARG A 120 21.94 -35.01 -0.36
C ARG A 120 22.37 -35.90 -1.54
N GLU A 121 21.61 -35.90 -2.62
CA GLU A 121 21.90 -36.72 -3.81
C GLU A 121 23.25 -36.39 -4.44
N ARG A 122 23.60 -35.10 -4.52
CA ARG A 122 24.85 -34.66 -5.13
C ARG A 122 26.07 -34.85 -4.21
N LYS A 123 25.88 -35.34 -2.98
CA LYS A 123 26.92 -35.38 -1.93
C LYS A 123 27.67 -34.06 -1.80
N VAL A 124 27.01 -32.94 -2.13
CA VAL A 124 27.56 -31.60 -1.94
C VAL A 124 27.46 -31.35 -0.44
N VAL A 125 28.51 -31.73 0.28
CA VAL A 125 28.80 -31.13 1.58
C VAL A 125 29.03 -29.67 1.25
N THR A 126 28.06 -28.81 1.50
CA THR A 126 28.29 -27.37 1.47
C THR A 126 29.35 -27.11 2.53
N THR A 127 30.59 -26.93 2.09
CA THR A 127 31.76 -26.64 2.91
C THR A 127 31.71 -25.19 3.38
N HIS A 128 30.74 -24.91 4.25
CA HIS A 128 30.88 -24.06 5.41
C HIS A 128 30.01 -24.73 6.48
N GLU A 129 30.69 -25.37 7.43
CA GLU A 129 30.12 -26.05 8.60
C GLU A 129 29.42 -27.39 8.29
N GLY A 130 29.95 -28.48 8.85
CA GLY A 130 29.18 -29.71 9.14
C GLY A 130 28.08 -29.48 10.18
N GLY A 131 27.44 -28.31 10.16
CA GLY A 131 26.42 -27.84 11.06
C GLY A 131 25.05 -28.36 10.66
N ASN A 132 24.73 -29.54 11.20
CA ASN A 132 23.39 -29.92 11.65
C ASN A 132 22.28 -30.04 10.58
N PHE A 133 22.51 -30.88 9.56
CA PHE A 133 21.42 -31.38 8.69
C PHE A 133 20.22 -31.90 9.48
N ASP A 134 20.44 -32.47 10.67
CA ASP A 134 19.37 -32.92 11.56
C ASP A 134 18.55 -31.77 12.15
N ALA A 135 19.19 -30.66 12.54
CA ALA A 135 18.45 -29.45 12.95
C ALA A 135 17.70 -28.83 11.77
N TRP A 136 18.28 -28.85 10.57
CA TRP A 136 17.60 -28.37 9.38
C TRP A 136 16.39 -29.24 9.02
N ASN A 137 16.50 -30.57 9.13
CA ASN A 137 15.37 -31.49 8.99
C ASN A 137 14.30 -31.24 10.05
N LYS A 138 14.68 -31.11 11.33
CA LYS A 138 13.75 -30.80 12.43
C LYS A 138 13.02 -29.47 12.20
N MET A 139 13.71 -28.47 11.65
CA MET A 139 13.09 -27.21 11.25
C MET A 139 12.08 -27.43 10.13
N LEU A 140 12.40 -28.20 9.09
CA LEU A 140 11.48 -28.53 8.01
C LEU A 140 10.24 -29.31 8.53
N ASP A 141 10.43 -30.30 9.40
CA ASP A 141 9.32 -31.06 10.00
C ASP A 141 8.39 -30.14 10.83
N GLY A 142 8.98 -29.23 11.62
CA GLY A 142 8.23 -28.23 12.38
C GLY A 142 7.44 -27.27 11.48
N MET A 143 8.05 -26.83 10.37
CA MET A 143 7.36 -26.03 9.35
C MET A 143 6.20 -26.80 8.73
N ALA A 144 6.40 -28.07 8.36
CA ALA A 144 5.38 -28.90 7.73
C ALA A 144 4.13 -29.03 8.62
N MET A 145 4.30 -29.36 9.91
CA MET A 145 3.18 -29.46 10.85
C MET A 145 2.42 -28.14 11.00
N GLY A 146 3.13 -27.02 11.06
CA GLY A 146 2.53 -25.68 11.14
C GLY A 146 1.73 -25.34 9.88
N LEU A 147 2.26 -25.67 8.69
CA LEU A 147 1.64 -25.38 7.41
C LEU A 147 0.41 -26.22 7.13
N VAL A 148 0.41 -27.52 7.47
CA VAL A 148 -0.77 -28.39 7.34
C VAL A 148 -1.91 -27.84 8.19
N LYS A 149 -1.64 -27.53 9.47
CA LYS A 149 -2.66 -26.95 10.37
C LYS A 149 -3.17 -25.58 9.88
N ALA A 150 -2.30 -24.77 9.27
CA ALA A 150 -2.72 -23.50 8.68
C ALA A 150 -3.60 -23.72 7.45
N ALA A 151 -3.24 -24.68 6.58
CA ALA A 151 -3.94 -24.99 5.34
C ALA A 151 -5.35 -25.54 5.56
N ASP A 152 -5.62 -26.24 6.67
CA ASP A 152 -6.97 -26.73 7.04
C ASP A 152 -8.04 -25.62 7.01
N ARG A 153 -7.66 -24.36 7.26
CA ARG A 153 -8.59 -23.22 7.22
C ARG A 153 -9.05 -22.85 5.82
N CYS A 154 -8.24 -23.18 4.81
CA CYS A 154 -8.37 -22.75 3.42
C CYS A 154 -8.78 -23.89 2.48
N GLU A 155 -9.00 -25.09 3.01
CA GLU A 155 -9.42 -26.25 2.25
C GLU A 155 -10.74 -26.00 1.51
N GLY A 156 -10.79 -26.37 0.22
CA GLY A 156 -12.00 -26.25 -0.60
C GLY A 156 -12.35 -24.82 -1.03
N ILE A 157 -11.55 -23.81 -0.66
CA ILE A 157 -11.78 -22.43 -1.05
C ILE A 157 -11.37 -22.23 -2.52
N ARG A 158 -12.27 -21.61 -3.30
CA ARG A 158 -11.98 -21.21 -4.67
C ARG A 158 -10.78 -20.26 -4.68
N GLN A 159 -9.85 -20.52 -5.59
CA GLN A 159 -8.76 -19.59 -5.87
C GLN A 159 -9.33 -18.30 -6.47
N VAL A 160 -9.04 -17.17 -5.82
CA VAL A 160 -9.38 -15.83 -6.31
C VAL A 160 -8.16 -15.23 -7.00
N SER A 161 -8.39 -14.46 -8.06
CA SER A 161 -7.29 -13.71 -8.67
C SER A 161 -6.79 -12.63 -7.71
N VAL A 162 -5.54 -12.19 -7.86
CA VAL A 162 -5.01 -11.09 -7.05
C VAL A 162 -5.84 -9.82 -7.27
N ALA A 163 -6.22 -9.52 -8.52
CA ALA A 163 -7.06 -8.36 -8.82
C ALA A 163 -8.44 -8.41 -8.13
N GLU A 164 -9.07 -9.59 -8.06
CA GLU A 164 -10.32 -9.80 -7.33
C GLU A 164 -10.15 -9.54 -5.82
N ARG A 165 -9.04 -10.01 -5.23
CA ARG A 165 -8.71 -9.74 -3.82
C ARG A 165 -8.50 -8.25 -3.54
N ILE A 166 -7.77 -7.53 -4.41
CA ILE A 166 -7.61 -6.07 -4.31
C ILE A 166 -8.95 -5.35 -4.44
N ALA A 167 -9.82 -5.83 -5.34
CA ALA A 167 -11.15 -5.25 -5.52
C ALA A 167 -12.00 -5.38 -4.26
N LEU A 168 -11.95 -6.51 -3.55
CA LEU A 168 -12.61 -6.69 -2.26
C LEU A 168 -12.07 -5.70 -1.20
N TRP A 169 -10.74 -5.58 -1.06
CA TRP A 169 -10.15 -4.61 -0.13
C TRP A 169 -10.63 -3.18 -0.41
N ARG A 170 -10.59 -2.77 -1.68
CA ARG A 170 -11.06 -1.46 -2.11
C ARG A 170 -12.56 -1.28 -1.86
N GLN A 171 -13.36 -2.30 -2.13
CA GLN A 171 -14.81 -2.26 -1.91
C GLN A 171 -15.14 -2.06 -0.42
N GLY A 172 -14.48 -2.81 0.48
CA GLY A 172 -14.66 -2.65 1.92
C GLY A 172 -14.26 -1.25 2.40
N ALA A 173 -13.13 -0.74 1.90
CA ALA A 173 -12.65 0.61 2.21
C ALA A 173 -13.66 1.70 1.79
N LEU A 174 -14.17 1.63 0.57
CA LEU A 174 -15.14 2.60 0.04
C LEU A 174 -16.53 2.47 0.68
N ALA A 175 -16.90 1.27 1.10
CA ALA A 175 -18.13 1.02 1.85
C ALA A 175 -18.02 1.44 3.33
N GLY A 176 -16.83 1.86 3.78
CA GLY A 176 -16.62 2.52 5.06
C GLY A 176 -16.14 1.62 6.20
N ASN A 177 -15.79 0.35 5.93
CA ASN A 177 -15.17 -0.51 6.93
C ASN A 177 -13.79 0.07 7.35
N PRO A 178 -13.54 0.30 8.64
CA PRO A 178 -12.32 0.96 9.10
C PRO A 178 -11.07 0.12 8.85
N GLY A 179 -11.10 -1.20 9.09
CA GLY A 179 -9.98 -2.09 8.85
C GLY A 179 -9.57 -2.14 7.37
N ALA A 180 -10.54 -2.33 6.47
CA ALA A 180 -10.31 -2.33 5.03
C ALA A 180 -9.82 -0.96 4.54
N LEU A 181 -10.37 0.14 5.09
CA LEU A 181 -9.91 1.49 4.77
C LEU A 181 -8.43 1.67 5.13
N ALA A 182 -8.04 1.31 6.35
CA ALA A 182 -6.66 1.40 6.81
C ALA A 182 -5.71 0.52 5.97
N HIS A 183 -6.10 -0.73 5.74
CA HIS A 183 -5.29 -1.70 5.01
C HIS A 183 -5.10 -1.30 3.53
N TYR A 184 -6.19 -0.90 2.86
CA TYR A 184 -6.14 -0.46 1.47
C TYR A 184 -5.37 0.86 1.35
N ALA A 185 -5.64 1.87 2.19
CA ALA A 185 -5.03 3.19 2.11
C ALA A 185 -3.52 3.20 2.39
N ALA A 186 -3.03 2.31 3.26
CA ALA A 186 -1.59 2.11 3.47
C ALA A 186 -0.91 1.43 2.27
N GLY A 187 -1.71 0.77 1.42
CA GLY A 187 -1.27 -0.02 0.28
C GLY A 187 -0.85 -1.44 0.65
N ASN A 188 -1.28 -1.95 1.81
CA ASN A 188 -0.91 -3.28 2.30
C ASN A 188 -1.53 -4.41 1.47
N ALA A 189 -2.66 -4.13 0.83
CA ALA A 189 -3.31 -5.04 -0.12
C ALA A 189 -2.37 -5.43 -1.28
N PHE A 190 -1.41 -4.57 -1.63
CA PHE A 190 -0.50 -4.76 -2.77
C PHE A 190 0.78 -5.47 -2.33
N ARG A 191 1.08 -6.62 -2.94
CA ARG A 191 2.32 -7.36 -2.67
C ARG A 191 3.32 -7.18 -3.81
N ARG A 192 4.62 -7.05 -3.48
CA ARG A 192 5.68 -6.76 -4.47
C ARG A 192 5.72 -7.76 -5.64
N ARG A 193 5.43 -9.04 -5.37
CA ARG A 193 5.44 -10.11 -6.38
C ARG A 193 4.33 -9.96 -7.45
N ASP A 194 3.23 -9.30 -7.11
CA ASP A 194 2.03 -9.22 -7.97
C ASP A 194 1.98 -7.92 -8.79
N MET A 195 3.01 -7.07 -8.69
CA MET A 195 2.98 -5.67 -9.17
C MET A 195 2.68 -5.51 -10.65
N LEU A 196 3.29 -6.37 -11.49
CA LEU A 196 3.12 -6.27 -12.94
C LEU A 196 1.72 -6.72 -13.39
N GLU A 197 1.05 -7.54 -12.58
CA GLU A 197 -0.32 -8.01 -12.84
C GLU A 197 -1.36 -6.98 -12.39
N LEU A 198 -1.00 -6.10 -11.46
CA LEU A 198 -1.88 -5.14 -10.80
C LEU A 198 -1.77 -3.70 -11.33
N LEU A 199 -1.19 -3.49 -12.52
CA LEU A 199 -1.00 -2.15 -13.07
C LEU A 199 -2.30 -1.31 -13.12
N PRO A 200 -3.47 -1.85 -13.54
CA PRO A 200 -4.73 -1.09 -13.51
C PRO A 200 -5.20 -0.72 -12.10
N GLU A 201 -5.02 -1.61 -11.12
CA GLU A 201 -5.36 -1.40 -9.71
C GLU A 201 -4.44 -0.34 -9.08
N LEU A 202 -3.14 -0.38 -9.39
CA LEU A 202 -2.16 0.60 -8.94
C LEU A 202 -2.45 2.01 -9.49
N GLN A 203 -2.89 2.10 -10.75
CA GLN A 203 -3.32 3.38 -11.34
C GLN A 203 -4.55 3.97 -10.64
N ARG A 204 -5.48 3.13 -10.18
CA ARG A 204 -6.63 3.56 -9.37
C ARG A 204 -6.16 3.98 -7.98
N TYR A 205 -5.38 3.14 -7.31
CA TYR A 205 -4.81 3.40 -5.99
C TYR A 205 -4.09 4.75 -5.93
N ARG A 206 -3.26 5.08 -6.94
CA ARG A 206 -2.56 6.36 -7.03
C ARG A 206 -3.48 7.58 -6.96
N LYS A 207 -4.74 7.47 -7.40
CA LYS A 207 -5.71 8.58 -7.40
C LYS A 207 -6.48 8.71 -6.09
N GLU A 208 -6.55 7.65 -5.28
CA GLU A 208 -7.43 7.59 -4.11
C GLU A 208 -6.70 7.41 -2.77
N ALA A 209 -5.48 6.86 -2.76
CA ALA A 209 -4.76 6.47 -1.55
C ALA A 209 -4.61 7.61 -0.53
N GLU A 210 -4.16 8.79 -0.97
CA GLU A 210 -3.95 9.94 -0.08
C GLU A 210 -5.27 10.38 0.58
N THR A 211 -6.34 10.49 -0.21
CA THR A 211 -7.66 10.88 0.27
C THR A 211 -8.21 9.87 1.26
N LEU A 212 -8.08 8.57 0.96
CA LEU A 212 -8.53 7.49 1.84
C LEU A 212 -7.69 7.45 3.14
N ALA A 213 -6.39 7.70 3.06
CA ALA A 213 -5.51 7.76 4.24
C ALA A 213 -5.86 8.95 5.15
N LEU A 214 -6.12 10.14 4.57
CA LEU A 214 -6.62 11.30 5.32
C LEU A 214 -7.98 11.01 5.96
N GLN A 215 -8.88 10.34 5.25
CA GLN A 215 -10.18 9.92 5.77
C GLN A 215 -10.03 8.95 6.96
N ALA A 216 -9.16 7.95 6.88
CA ALA A 216 -8.87 7.06 8.00
C ALA A 216 -8.28 7.83 9.20
N ALA A 217 -7.24 8.63 8.96
CA ALA A 217 -6.55 9.39 10.01
C ALA A 217 -7.49 10.38 10.74
N SER A 218 -8.39 11.02 10.00
CA SER A 218 -9.41 11.94 10.54
C SER A 218 -10.47 11.23 11.38
N ARG A 219 -10.74 9.95 11.12
CA ARG A 219 -11.62 9.10 11.93
C ARG A 219 -10.94 8.54 13.19
N GLY A 220 -9.66 8.84 13.40
CA GLY A 220 -8.90 8.37 14.56
C GLY A 220 -8.15 7.06 14.33
N ASP A 221 -8.01 6.62 13.07
CA ASP A 221 -7.14 5.49 12.74
C ASP A 221 -5.67 5.91 12.89
N MET A 222 -5.09 5.54 14.02
CA MET A 222 -3.76 5.98 14.41
C MET A 222 -2.67 5.33 13.56
N GLN A 223 -2.90 4.08 13.17
CA GLN A 223 -2.00 3.33 12.30
C GLN A 223 -1.83 4.05 10.96
N THR A 224 -2.94 4.36 10.30
CA THR A 224 -2.96 5.08 9.02
C THR A 224 -2.46 6.51 9.19
N SER A 225 -2.74 7.18 10.32
CA SER A 225 -2.18 8.51 10.62
C SER A 225 -0.65 8.50 10.64
N LEU A 226 -0.03 7.46 11.20
CA LEU A 226 1.44 7.31 11.23
C LEU A 226 2.00 6.87 9.88
N ALA A 227 1.30 5.98 9.15
CA ALA A 227 1.66 5.65 7.77
C ALA A 227 1.66 6.89 6.87
N LEU A 228 0.67 7.77 7.02
CA LEU A 228 0.57 9.02 6.29
C LEU A 228 1.67 10.01 6.71
N ALA A 229 2.01 10.06 8.00
CA ALA A 229 3.14 10.87 8.50
C ALA A 229 4.46 10.45 7.84
N ALA A 230 4.71 9.14 7.79
CA ALA A 230 5.88 8.56 7.15
C ALA A 230 5.88 8.79 5.64
N ALA A 231 4.72 8.71 5.00
CA ALA A 231 4.57 8.91 3.57
C ALA A 231 4.89 10.36 3.14
N TYR A 232 4.49 11.35 3.95
CA TYR A 232 4.85 12.75 3.73
C TYR A 232 6.31 13.09 4.08
N SER A 233 7.02 12.24 4.81
CA SER A 233 8.36 12.55 5.32
C SER A 233 9.40 12.59 4.20
N PRO A 234 10.18 13.68 4.05
CA PRO A 234 11.29 13.73 3.09
C PRO A 234 12.51 12.91 3.54
N ARG A 235 12.55 12.44 4.80
CA ARG A 235 13.68 11.70 5.39
C ARG A 235 14.04 10.42 4.61
N ARG A 236 13.05 9.81 3.96
CA ARG A 236 13.14 8.41 3.47
C ARG A 236 13.11 8.29 1.96
N ASP A 237 13.58 9.31 1.25
CA ASP A 237 13.76 9.27 -0.20
C ASP A 237 15.03 8.50 -0.62
N SER A 238 15.25 7.31 -0.05
CA SER A 238 16.47 6.50 -0.23
C SER A 238 16.24 5.19 -1.01
N GLY A 239 15.07 5.00 -1.61
CA GLY A 239 14.78 3.90 -2.56
C GLY A 239 13.74 2.86 -2.12
N GLU A 240 13.62 2.54 -0.82
CA GLU A 240 12.59 1.63 -0.31
C GLU A 240 11.38 2.39 0.26
N ARG A 241 10.41 2.71 -0.60
CA ARG A 241 9.16 3.40 -0.23
C ARG A 241 7.98 2.43 -0.25
N PHE A 242 7.21 2.37 0.84
CA PHE A 242 5.92 1.67 0.83
C PHE A 242 4.92 2.39 -0.10
N PHE A 243 3.86 1.70 -0.52
CA PHE A 243 2.98 2.18 -1.60
C PHE A 243 2.42 3.57 -1.37
N LEU A 244 1.89 3.87 -0.18
CA LEU A 244 1.37 5.22 0.12
C LEU A 244 2.46 6.30 -0.03
N ALA A 245 3.70 6.03 0.40
CA ALA A 245 4.83 6.95 0.24
C ALA A 245 5.27 7.17 -1.22
N GLN A 246 4.86 6.31 -2.16
CA GLN A 246 5.10 6.49 -3.60
C GLN A 246 4.01 7.35 -4.28
N VAL A 247 2.84 7.48 -3.64
CA VAL A 247 1.70 8.21 -4.19
C VAL A 247 1.68 9.66 -3.70
N VAL A 248 1.98 9.88 -2.41
CA VAL A 248 1.95 11.22 -1.83
C VAL A 248 3.21 12.01 -2.17
N LYS A 249 3.05 13.32 -2.34
CA LYS A 249 4.20 14.23 -2.43
C LYS A 249 4.77 14.47 -1.04
N PRO A 250 6.10 14.44 -0.85
CA PRO A 250 6.70 14.82 0.42
C PRO A 250 6.25 16.22 0.87
N ASP A 251 5.86 16.34 2.14
CA ASP A 251 5.44 17.58 2.80
C ASP A 251 5.89 17.52 4.27
N LEU A 252 7.00 18.20 4.58
CA LEU A 252 7.60 18.19 5.91
C LEU A 252 6.62 18.66 6.99
N ALA A 253 5.84 19.70 6.72
CA ALA A 253 4.92 20.27 7.69
C ALA A 253 3.77 19.30 8.03
N ARG A 254 3.19 18.65 7.01
CA ARG A 254 2.17 17.62 7.23
C ARG A 254 2.74 16.41 7.97
N SER A 255 3.94 15.96 7.60
CA SER A 255 4.63 14.86 8.28
C SER A 255 4.84 15.18 9.76
N LEU A 256 5.39 16.36 10.08
CA LEU A 256 5.65 16.79 11.44
C LEU A 256 4.36 16.95 12.26
N ALA A 257 3.31 17.53 11.68
CA ALA A 257 2.01 17.67 12.34
C ALA A 257 1.40 16.30 12.70
N LEU A 258 1.45 15.32 11.79
CA LEU A 258 0.93 13.97 12.04
C LEU A 258 1.77 13.20 13.06
N TYR A 259 3.10 13.29 13.01
CA TYR A 259 3.95 12.66 14.03
C TYR A 259 3.75 13.28 15.42
N ARG A 260 3.61 14.60 15.52
CA ARG A 260 3.30 15.28 16.80
C ARG A 260 1.95 14.85 17.36
N ARG A 261 0.90 14.81 16.51
CA ARG A 261 -0.40 14.25 16.89
C ARG A 261 -0.23 12.81 17.36
N GLY A 262 0.59 12.03 16.67
CA GLY A 262 0.87 10.66 17.02
C GLY A 262 1.53 10.51 18.40
N SER A 263 2.58 11.29 18.69
CA SER A 263 3.24 11.30 20.00
C SER A 263 2.26 11.66 21.13
N GLN A 264 1.39 12.66 20.91
CA GLN A 264 0.37 13.09 21.88
C GLN A 264 -0.73 12.06 22.13
N ARG A 265 -1.06 11.23 21.13
CA ARG A 265 -2.20 10.29 21.16
C ARG A 265 -1.77 8.84 21.31
N LEU A 266 -0.47 8.57 21.37
CA LEU A 266 0.06 7.21 21.49
C LEU A 266 -0.45 6.59 22.80
N PRO A 267 -1.10 5.41 22.76
CA PRO A 267 -1.63 4.78 23.97
C PRO A 267 -0.48 4.38 24.91
N ALA A 268 -0.72 4.39 26.21
CA ALA A 268 0.28 4.00 27.21
C ALA A 268 0.76 2.54 27.03
N THR A 269 -0.07 1.69 26.41
CA THR A 269 0.23 0.30 26.07
C THR A 269 1.14 0.14 24.84
N ALA A 270 1.43 1.21 24.10
CA ALA A 270 2.32 1.14 22.96
C ALA A 270 3.74 0.75 23.40
N GLY A 271 4.38 -0.13 22.62
CA GLY A 271 5.73 -0.58 22.91
C GLY A 271 6.76 0.56 22.84
N PRO A 272 7.89 0.46 23.56
CA PRO A 272 8.91 1.51 23.61
C PRO A 272 9.46 1.85 22.22
N ARG A 273 9.58 0.85 21.33
CA ARG A 273 10.04 1.05 19.95
C ARG A 273 9.14 2.00 19.15
N SER A 274 7.82 1.90 19.30
CA SER A 274 6.89 2.78 18.56
C SER A 274 7.04 4.24 18.99
N ARG A 275 7.27 4.49 20.29
CA ARG A 275 7.54 5.83 20.81
C ARG A 275 8.86 6.38 20.27
N GLU A 276 9.93 5.60 20.36
CA GLU A 276 11.25 5.96 19.85
C GLU A 276 11.21 6.32 18.35
N VAL A 277 10.55 5.50 17.53
CA VAL A 277 10.41 5.78 16.09
C VAL A 277 9.68 7.11 15.85
N ILE A 278 8.61 7.41 16.59
CA ILE A 278 7.89 8.67 16.44
C ILE A 278 8.78 9.86 16.83
N ASP A 279 9.41 9.79 18.00
CA ASP A 279 10.21 10.88 18.54
C ASP A 279 11.45 11.15 17.67
N ASP A 280 12.10 10.10 17.15
CA ASP A 280 13.21 10.21 16.20
C ASP A 280 12.82 10.90 14.90
N ASN A 281 11.61 10.63 14.38
CA ASN A 281 11.11 11.32 13.19
C ASN A 281 10.78 12.78 13.49
N ILE A 282 10.19 13.07 14.65
CA ILE A 282 9.92 14.46 15.09
C ILE A 282 11.23 15.24 15.17
N ALA A 283 12.24 14.71 15.85
CA ALA A 283 13.53 15.38 16.02
C ALA A 283 14.20 15.68 14.67
N TRP A 284 14.24 14.68 13.77
CA TRP A 284 14.82 14.86 12.44
C TRP A 284 14.05 15.90 11.62
N LEU A 285 12.71 15.85 11.63
CA LEU A 285 11.87 16.80 10.88
C LEU A 285 12.05 18.23 11.42
N GLN A 286 12.13 18.41 12.74
CA GLN A 286 12.35 19.72 13.34
C GLN A 286 13.73 20.29 12.99
N GLN A 287 14.77 19.44 12.97
CA GLN A 287 16.12 19.87 12.59
C GLN A 287 16.21 20.35 11.13
N HIS A 288 15.38 19.82 10.25
CA HIS A 288 15.40 20.12 8.81
C HIS A 288 14.25 21.04 8.36
N ALA A 289 13.39 21.48 9.28
CA ALA A 289 12.27 22.36 8.97
C ALA A 289 12.72 23.81 8.78
N THR A 290 12.11 24.51 7.82
CA THR A 290 12.16 25.98 7.83
C THR A 290 11.20 26.55 8.88
N ALA A 291 11.36 27.83 9.24
CA ALA A 291 10.39 28.52 10.10
C ALA A 291 8.96 28.48 9.53
N GLY A 292 8.83 28.55 8.20
CA GLY A 292 7.55 28.41 7.51
C GLY A 292 6.95 27.02 7.66
N ASP A 293 7.76 25.96 7.58
CA ASP A 293 7.27 24.60 7.77
C ASP A 293 6.83 24.34 9.21
N LEU A 294 7.57 24.86 10.20
CA LEU A 294 7.17 24.78 11.62
C LEU A 294 5.82 25.48 11.85
N ALA A 295 5.65 26.70 11.35
CA ALA A 295 4.39 27.43 11.45
C ALA A 295 3.22 26.70 10.74
N ARG A 296 3.46 26.14 9.54
CA ARG A 296 2.45 25.30 8.86
C ARG A 296 2.10 24.05 9.68
N ALA A 297 3.09 23.38 10.25
CA ALA A 297 2.87 22.19 11.06
C ALA A 297 2.01 22.49 12.30
N ASP A 298 2.25 23.62 12.96
CA ASP A 298 1.46 24.06 14.11
C ASP A 298 0.02 24.41 13.71
N MET A 299 -0.17 25.12 12.58
CA MET A 299 -1.51 25.41 12.05
C MET A 299 -2.29 24.13 11.72
N LEU A 300 -1.67 23.20 11.00
CA LEU A 300 -2.27 21.90 10.65
C LEU A 300 -2.61 21.09 11.90
N GLY A 301 -1.69 21.02 12.86
CA GLY A 301 -1.91 20.32 14.13
C GLY A 301 -3.11 20.88 14.89
N ASN A 302 -3.24 22.21 14.96
CA ASN A 302 -4.37 22.88 15.59
C ASN A 302 -5.69 22.67 14.83
N GLU A 303 -5.65 22.70 13.50
CA GLU A 303 -6.83 22.44 12.66
C GLU A 303 -7.35 21.01 12.83
N TRP A 304 -6.45 20.02 12.74
CA TRP A 304 -6.81 18.61 12.89
C TRP A 304 -7.21 18.27 14.32
N ALA A 305 -6.59 18.87 15.33
CA ALA A 305 -7.03 18.69 16.72
C ALA A 305 -8.50 19.13 16.95
N ARG A 306 -9.00 20.10 16.17
CA ARG A 306 -10.40 20.55 16.22
C ARG A 306 -11.36 19.73 15.37
N THR A 307 -10.90 19.23 14.23
CA THR A 307 -11.78 18.64 13.19
C THR A 307 -11.72 17.12 13.13
N TRP A 308 -10.63 16.50 13.59
CA TRP A 308 -10.43 15.06 13.54
C TRP A 308 -10.79 14.41 14.87
N SER A 309 -11.20 13.14 14.82
CA SER A 309 -11.49 12.36 16.01
C SER A 309 -10.30 12.32 16.96
N ALA A 310 -10.59 12.55 18.25
CA ALA A 310 -9.64 12.48 19.34
C ALA A 310 -9.53 11.05 19.93
N THR A 311 -10.50 10.18 19.63
CA THR A 311 -10.58 8.82 20.15
C THR A 311 -9.90 7.88 19.17
N PRO A 312 -8.81 7.20 19.56
CA PRO A 312 -8.24 6.13 18.76
C PRO A 312 -9.29 5.04 18.54
N THR A 313 -9.33 4.44 17.34
CA THR A 313 -10.14 3.23 17.13
C THR A 313 -9.65 2.14 18.10
N ALA A 314 -10.56 1.30 18.63
CA ALA A 314 -10.24 0.28 19.64
C ALA A 314 -9.09 -0.67 19.21
N GLU A 315 -8.90 -0.80 17.90
CA GLU A 315 -7.89 -1.65 17.26
C GLU A 315 -6.52 -0.98 17.11
N SER A 316 -6.43 0.34 17.30
CA SER A 316 -5.18 1.11 17.27
C SER A 316 -4.29 0.89 18.51
N ALA A 317 -4.64 -0.02 19.43
CA ALA A 317 -3.89 -0.25 20.67
C ALA A 317 -2.60 -1.09 20.46
N LYS A 318 -2.51 -1.84 19.36
CA LYS A 318 -1.34 -2.64 18.98
C LYS A 318 -0.74 -2.03 17.72
N LEU A 319 0.09 -0.99 17.87
CA LEU A 319 0.74 -0.28 16.75
C LEU A 319 2.18 -0.77 16.55
N PRO A 320 2.43 -1.82 15.77
CA PRO A 320 3.75 -2.09 15.24
C PRO A 320 4.03 -1.10 14.09
N VAL A 321 4.62 0.04 14.44
CA VAL A 321 5.21 0.93 13.44
C VAL A 321 6.58 0.37 13.12
N ASN A 322 6.78 -0.05 11.88
CA ASN A 322 8.09 -0.53 11.44
C ASN A 322 9.03 0.66 11.18
N GLU A 323 10.31 0.36 11.00
CA GLU A 323 11.34 1.39 10.97
C GLU A 323 11.19 2.37 9.82
N ASN A 324 10.56 1.96 8.71
CA ASN A 324 10.26 2.81 7.54
C ASN A 324 8.92 3.54 7.66
N GLY A 325 8.20 3.38 8.77
CA GLY A 325 6.91 4.02 9.03
C GLY A 325 5.76 3.47 8.19
N ALA A 326 5.96 2.34 7.51
CA ALA A 326 4.84 1.54 7.04
C ALA A 326 4.10 0.94 8.24
N VAL A 327 3.00 0.28 7.94
CA VAL A 327 2.16 -0.34 8.95
C VAL A 327 1.92 -1.78 8.55
N THR A 328 1.85 -2.67 9.53
CA THR A 328 1.65 -4.09 9.25
C THR A 328 0.25 -4.33 8.70
N ASP A 329 0.06 -5.53 8.15
CA ASP A 329 -1.28 -6.02 7.84
C ASP A 329 -2.16 -5.98 9.10
N ILE A 330 -3.46 -5.83 8.88
CA ILE A 330 -4.45 -5.82 9.96
C ILE A 330 -4.73 -7.26 10.42
N ASP A 331 -5.31 -7.43 11.60
CA ASP A 331 -5.84 -8.72 12.06
C ASP A 331 -7.28 -8.94 11.55
N PRO A 332 -7.72 -10.20 11.29
CA PRO A 332 -9.09 -10.46 10.86
C PRO A 332 -10.19 -9.98 11.83
N ALA A 333 -9.89 -9.79 13.11
CA ALA A 333 -10.80 -9.18 14.08
C ALA A 333 -11.09 -7.71 13.75
N GLN A 334 -10.20 -7.04 13.02
CA GLN A 334 -10.33 -5.63 12.62
C GLN A 334 -11.37 -5.39 11.52
N CYS A 335 -11.92 -6.47 10.96
CA CYS A 335 -12.99 -6.41 9.98
C CYS A 335 -14.40 -6.50 10.61
N ALA A 336 -14.52 -6.58 11.94
CA ALA A 336 -15.81 -6.82 12.60
C ALA A 336 -16.80 -5.64 12.56
N HIS A 337 -16.35 -4.45 12.14
CA HIS A 337 -17.08 -3.18 12.30
C HIS A 337 -17.54 -2.53 10.99
#